data_AF-A0A699KFZ9-F1
#
_entry.id   AF-A0A699KFZ9-F1
#
_cell.length_a   1.000
_cell.length_b   1.000
_cell.length_c   1.000
_cell.angle_alpha   90.00
_cell.angle_beta   90.00
_cell.angle_gamma   90.00
#
_symmetry.space_group_name_H-M   'P 1'
#
loop_
_entity.id
_entity.type
_entity.pdbx_description
1 polymer ?
#
loop_
_entity_poly.entity_id
_entity_poly.type
_entity_poly.pdbx_seq_one_letter_code
_entity_poly.pdbx_strand_id
1 'polypeptide(L)'
;MLSLALRRLRTEQEKELTLVNNLLGEMTRYLLQKLIHDEEETRVRSLPLDQPLNSYGLHTLSMTSELDRRITTALEAAREEVLRNIDENQELINNYRAI
;
A
#
# COMPACT_ATOMS: atom_id res chain seq x y z
N MET A 1 13.10 31.50 -16.31
CA MET A 1 13.52 30.14 -15.87
C MET A 1 12.79 29.70 -14.60
N LEU A 2 12.72 30.52 -13.55
CA LEU A 2 11.96 30.24 -12.31
C LEU A 2 10.49 29.80 -12.53
N SER A 3 9.77 30.42 -13.47
CA SER A 3 8.37 30.06 -13.77
C SER A 3 8.21 28.65 -14.36
N LEU A 4 9.19 28.14 -15.10
CA LEU A 4 9.16 26.79 -15.68
C LEU A 4 9.44 25.72 -14.62
N ALA A 5 10.38 26.00 -13.71
CA ALA A 5 10.72 25.11 -12.59
C ALA A 5 9.55 24.96 -11.62
N LEU A 6 8.92 26.06 -11.22
CA LEU A 6 7.72 26.04 -10.38
C LEU A 6 6.56 25.29 -11.04
N ARG A 7 6.36 25.45 -12.35
CA ARG A 7 5.31 24.73 -13.08
C ARG A 7 5.57 23.23 -13.11
N ARG A 8 6.82 22.79 -13.31
CA ARG A 8 7.20 21.37 -13.27
C ARG A 8 6.98 20.76 -11.88
N LEU A 9 7.44 21.44 -10.82
CA LEU A 9 7.24 20.99 -9.44
C LEU A 9 5.76 20.81 -9.11
N ARG A 10 4.91 21.76 -9.53
CA ARG A 10 3.46 21.67 -9.31
C ARG A 10 2.83 20.49 -10.05
N THR A 11 3.25 20.22 -11.28
CA THR A 11 2.77 19.06 -12.05
C THR A 11 3.22 17.74 -11.44
N GLU A 12 4.45 17.64 -10.94
CA GLU A 12 4.89 16.42 -10.23
C GLU A 12 4.12 16.22 -8.93
N GLN A 13 3.89 17.29 -8.14
CA GLN A 13 3.09 17.22 -6.92
C GLN A 13 1.64 16.75 -7.19
N GLU A 14 1.01 17.20 -8.27
CA GLU A 14 -0.33 16.74 -8.67
C GLU A 14 -0.34 15.25 -9.06
N LYS A 15 0.72 14.76 -9.73
CA LYS A 15 0.87 13.33 -10.03
C LYS A 15 1.07 12.50 -8.78
N GLU A 16 1.92 12.94 -7.86
CA GLU A 16 2.19 12.27 -6.59
C GLU A 16 0.92 12.20 -5.73
N LEU A 17 0.15 13.29 -5.64
CA LEU A 17 -1.16 13.27 -4.96
C LEU A 17 -2.13 12.27 -5.58
N THR A 18 -2.18 12.19 -6.91
CA THR A 18 -3.00 11.20 -7.62
C THR A 18 -2.52 9.78 -7.31
N LEU A 19 -1.21 9.56 -7.28
CA LEU A 19 -0.60 8.28 -6.95
C LEU A 19 -0.93 7.85 -5.52
N VAL A 20 -0.82 8.74 -4.52
CA VAL A 20 -1.20 8.46 -3.12
C VAL A 20 -2.66 8.08 -3.02
N ASN A 21 -3.56 8.81 -3.68
CA ASN A 21 -4.99 8.51 -3.63
C ASN A 21 -5.31 7.14 -4.23
N ASN A 22 -4.68 6.80 -5.37
CA ASN A 22 -4.82 5.48 -5.98
C ASN A 22 -4.26 4.39 -5.07
N LEU A 23 -3.06 4.59 -4.52
CA LEU A 23 -2.42 3.66 -3.59
C LEU A 23 -3.30 3.44 -2.35
N LEU A 24 -3.90 4.49 -1.79
CA LEU A 24 -4.80 4.40 -0.65
C LEU A 24 -6.06 3.57 -0.98
N GLY A 25 -6.62 3.77 -2.18
CA GLY A 25 -7.77 2.99 -2.66
C GLY A 25 -7.46 1.51 -2.90
N GLU A 26 -6.29 1.20 -3.46
CA GLU A 26 -5.83 -0.18 -3.62
C GLU A 26 -5.49 -0.83 -2.28
N MET A 27 -4.78 -0.14 -1.39
CA MET A 27 -4.48 -0.61 -0.03
C MET A 27 -5.76 -0.91 0.74
N THR A 28 -6.77 -0.06 0.65
CA THR A 28 -8.06 -0.28 1.33
C THR A 28 -8.75 -1.55 0.81
N ARG A 29 -8.83 -1.72 -0.51
CA ARG A 29 -9.41 -2.94 -1.11
C ARG A 29 -8.63 -4.20 -0.71
N TYR A 30 -7.32 -4.09 -0.72
CA TYR A 30 -6.44 -5.18 -0.35
C TYR A 30 -6.57 -5.59 1.12
N LEU A 31 -6.61 -4.63 2.04
CA LEU A 31 -6.83 -4.89 3.47
C LEU A 31 -8.19 -5.54 3.74
N LEU A 32 -9.24 -5.14 3.00
CA LEU A 32 -10.55 -5.79 3.08
C LEU A 32 -10.52 -7.24 2.61
N GLN A 33 -9.78 -7.54 1.54
CA GLN A 33 -9.60 -8.92 1.07
C GLN A 33 -8.82 -9.76 2.08
N LYS A 34 -7.77 -9.19 2.67
CA LYS A 34 -6.98 -9.85 3.71
C LYS A 34 -7.82 -10.20 4.95
N LEU A 35 -8.72 -9.32 5.38
CA LEU A 35 -9.64 -9.59 6.49
C LEU A 35 -10.49 -10.85 6.25
N ILE A 36 -11.05 -11.00 5.05
CA ILE A 36 -11.81 -12.20 4.67
C ILE A 36 -10.91 -13.44 4.70
N HIS A 37 -9.67 -13.30 4.24
CA HIS A 37 -8.69 -14.37 4.24
C HIS A 37 -8.30 -14.80 5.67
N ASP A 38 -8.09 -13.86 6.59
CA ASP A 38 -7.78 -14.12 8.00
C ASP A 38 -8.95 -14.85 8.73
N GLU A 39 -10.20 -14.49 8.41
CA GLU A 39 -11.39 -15.19 8.90
C GLU A 39 -11.46 -16.64 8.39
N GLU A 40 -11.17 -16.85 7.11
CA GLU A 40 -11.13 -18.18 6.50
C GLU A 40 -10.01 -19.04 7.07
N GLU A 41 -8.83 -18.47 7.30
CA GLU A 41 -7.73 -19.17 7.96
C GLU A 41 -8.12 -19.60 9.38
N THR A 42 -8.74 -18.72 10.14
CA THR A 42 -9.26 -19.01 11.49
C THR A 42 -10.29 -20.14 11.46
N ARG A 43 -11.20 -20.10 10.48
CA ARG A 43 -12.21 -21.15 10.28
C ARG A 43 -11.55 -22.50 9.99
N VAL A 44 -10.62 -22.57 9.04
CA VAL A 44 -9.96 -23.84 8.67
C VAL A 44 -9.10 -24.38 9.82
N ARG A 45 -8.45 -23.51 10.61
CA ARG A 45 -7.69 -23.90 11.82
C ARG A 45 -8.55 -24.63 12.86
N SER A 46 -9.86 -24.36 12.90
CA SER A 46 -10.80 -25.02 13.82
C SER A 46 -11.29 -26.40 13.34
N LEU A 47 -11.01 -26.79 12.10
CA LEU A 47 -11.41 -28.07 11.54
C LEU A 47 -10.43 -29.19 11.94
N PRO A 48 -10.85 -30.46 11.93
CA PRO A 48 -9.95 -31.60 12.09
C PRO A 48 -8.88 -31.62 10.98
N LEU A 49 -7.62 -31.41 11.35
CA LEU A 49 -6.49 -31.31 10.41
C LEU A 49 -5.86 -32.66 10.06
N ASP A 50 -6.34 -33.74 10.67
CA ASP A 50 -6.03 -35.12 10.27
C ASP A 50 -6.62 -35.47 8.89
N GLN A 51 -7.60 -34.70 8.42
CA GLN A 51 -8.14 -34.80 7.07
C GLN A 51 -7.23 -34.08 6.06
N PRO A 52 -6.77 -34.77 4.98
CA PRO A 52 -5.87 -34.20 3.99
C PRO A 52 -6.37 -32.88 3.38
N LEU A 53 -7.68 -32.78 3.12
CA LEU A 53 -8.28 -31.57 2.54
C LEU A 53 -8.11 -30.34 3.44
N ASN A 54 -8.35 -30.49 4.75
CA ASN A 54 -8.26 -29.40 5.72
C ASN A 54 -6.79 -29.00 5.94
N SER A 55 -5.88 -29.98 6.02
CA SER A 55 -4.44 -29.72 6.15
C SER A 55 -3.86 -28.98 4.93
N TYR A 56 -4.27 -29.37 3.72
CA TYR A 56 -3.85 -28.73 2.48
C TYR A 56 -4.45 -27.33 2.34
N GLY A 57 -5.73 -27.17 2.68
CA GLY A 57 -6.39 -25.86 2.74
C GLY A 57 -5.66 -24.91 3.69
N LEU A 58 -5.36 -25.35 4.90
CA LEU A 58 -4.65 -24.55 5.90
C LEU A 58 -3.23 -24.17 5.43
N HIS A 59 -2.50 -25.11 4.84
CA HIS A 59 -1.18 -24.83 4.28
C HIS A 59 -1.25 -23.74 3.21
N THR A 60 -2.21 -23.86 2.29
CA THR A 60 -2.38 -22.90 1.19
C THR A 60 -2.69 -21.51 1.74
N LEU A 61 -3.62 -21.42 2.70
CA LEU A 61 -3.98 -20.18 3.38
C LEU A 61 -2.77 -19.56 4.12
N SER A 62 -1.98 -20.38 4.82
CA SER A 62 -0.79 -19.90 5.53
C SER A 62 0.27 -19.32 4.58
N MET A 63 0.44 -19.92 3.40
CA MET A 63 1.35 -19.42 2.36
C MET A 63 0.87 -18.08 1.79
N THR A 64 -0.43 -17.94 1.54
CA THR A 64 -1.01 -16.67 1.10
C THR A 64 -0.92 -15.60 2.18
N SER A 65 -1.04 -15.94 3.47
CA SER A 65 -0.93 -14.98 4.58
C SER A 65 0.47 -14.37 4.71
N GLU A 66 1.53 -15.16 4.48
CA GLU A 66 2.91 -14.63 4.46
C GLU A 66 3.16 -13.75 3.24
N LEU A 67 2.62 -14.12 2.07
CA LEU A 67 2.65 -13.22 0.90
C LEU A 67 1.89 -11.93 1.20
N ASP A 68 0.77 -12.03 1.89
CA ASP A 68 -0.06 -10.89 2.20
C ASP A 68 0.65 -9.90 3.12
N ARG A 69 1.38 -10.42 4.11
CA ARG A 69 2.22 -9.63 5.00
C ARG A 69 3.29 -8.86 4.24
N ARG A 70 3.95 -9.50 3.26
CA ARG A 70 4.98 -8.86 2.44
C ARG A 70 4.41 -7.76 1.55
N ILE A 71 3.26 -8.02 0.92
CA ILE A 71 2.57 -7.03 0.08
C ILE A 71 2.16 -5.83 0.94
N THR A 72 1.55 -6.06 2.11
CA THR A 72 1.17 -4.99 3.05
C THR A 72 2.38 -4.11 3.39
N THR A 73 3.48 -4.72 3.78
CA THR A 73 4.72 -4.01 4.15
C THR A 73 5.26 -3.17 2.98
N ALA A 74 5.27 -3.72 1.77
CA ALA A 74 5.74 -3.02 0.58
C ALA A 74 4.84 -1.83 0.21
N LEU A 75 3.51 -1.98 0.36
CA LEU A 75 2.55 -0.91 0.10
C LEU A 75 2.66 0.21 1.14
N GLU A 76 2.86 -0.12 2.42
CA GLU A 76 3.11 0.86 3.49
C GLU A 76 4.38 1.66 3.22
N ALA A 77 5.48 0.98 2.86
CA ALA A 77 6.73 1.65 2.51
C ALA A 77 6.58 2.57 1.29
N ALA A 78 5.90 2.11 0.23
CA ALA A 78 5.62 2.92 -0.95
C ALA A 78 4.77 4.16 -0.60
N ARG A 79 3.78 4.01 0.30
CA ARG A 79 2.95 5.12 0.77
C ARG A 79 3.79 6.16 1.51
N GLU A 80 4.65 5.73 2.43
CA GLU A 80 5.53 6.62 3.19
C GLU A 80 6.49 7.39 2.27
N GLU A 81 7.06 6.71 1.27
CA GLU A 81 7.94 7.35 0.30
C GLU A 81 7.24 8.43 -0.52
N VAL A 82 6.04 8.16 -1.04
CA VAL A 82 5.31 9.17 -1.82
C VAL A 82 4.88 10.35 -0.96
N LEU A 83 4.45 10.12 0.29
CA LEU A 83 4.13 11.20 1.22
C LEU A 83 5.34 12.09 1.50
N ARG A 84 6.52 11.48 1.72
CA ARG A 84 7.77 12.22 1.89
C ARG A 84 8.09 13.08 0.66
N ASN A 85 7.96 12.53 -0.55
CA ASN A 85 8.22 13.27 -1.79
C ASN A 85 7.28 14.47 -1.95
N ILE A 86 6.00 14.34 -1.56
CA ILE A 86 5.03 15.44 -1.58
C ILE A 86 5.47 16.56 -0.64
N ASP A 87 5.90 16.22 0.58
CA ASP A 87 6.37 17.19 1.57
C ASP A 87 7.63 17.93 1.08
N GLU A 88 8.62 17.19 0.55
CA GLU A 88 9.85 17.74 -0.03
C GLU A 88 9.54 18.68 -1.21
N ASN A 89 8.66 18.27 -2.12
CA ASN A 89 8.23 19.09 -3.25
C ASN A 89 7.50 20.36 -2.79
N GLN A 90 6.68 20.27 -1.74
CA GLN A 90 5.99 21.42 -1.17
C GLN A 90 6.97 22.42 -0.55
N GLU A 91 8.02 21.94 0.14
CA GLU A 91 9.08 22.78 0.69
C GLU A 91 9.85 23.50 -0.42
N LEU A 92 10.22 22.80 -1.49
CA LEU A 92 10.88 23.40 -2.65
C LEU A 92 10.03 24.50 -3.29
N ILE A 93 8.74 24.27 -3.47
CA ILE A 93 7.81 25.28 -4.00
C ILE A 93 7.78 26.53 -3.10
N ASN A 94 7.75 26.34 -1.78
CA ASN A 94 7.75 27.45 -0.82
C ASN A 94 9.05 28.26 -0.92
N ASN A 95 10.20 27.58 -1.00
CA ASN A 95 11.50 28.21 -1.16
C ASN A 95 11.59 29.03 -2.46
N TYR A 96 11.11 28.49 -3.59
CA TYR A 96 11.08 29.21 -4.86
C TYR A 96 10.10 30.41 -4.89
N ARG A 97 9.08 30.43 -4.02
CA ARG A 97 8.15 31.56 -3.88
C ARG A 97 8.68 32.67 -2.97
N ALA A 98 9.63 32.36 -2.10
CA ALA A 98 10.24 33.29 -1.15
C ALA A 98 11.38 34.13 -1.76
N ILE A 99 11.81 33.79 -2.99
CA ILE A 99 12.84 34.46 -3.79
C ILE A 99 12.16 35.29 -4.89
#